data_AF-A0A381IDC8-F1
#
_entry.id   AF-A0A381IDC8-F1
#
_cell.length_a   1.000
_cell.length_b   1.000
_cell.length_c   1.000
_cell.angle_alpha   90.00
_cell.angle_beta   90.00
_cell.angle_gamma   90.00
#
_symmetry.space_group_name_H-M   'P 1'
#
loop_
_entity.id
_entity.type
_entity.pdbx_description
1 polymer ?
#
loop_
_entity_poly.entity_id
_entity_poly.type
_entity_poly.pdbx_seq_one_letter_code
_entity_poly.pdbx_strand_id
1 'polypeptide(L)'
;MSTEKRRDNKDRILRTGESQRKDGRYAYKYVYSFGKAQFVYSWKLVPTDKPPKGKRDDISLRDKEKAIQNDLDDSIDTIGKKMTVCQLYAKKNVLRKNIRLNTKKGRHYLMKILNKE
;
A
#
# COMPACT_ATOMS: atom_id res chain seq x y z
N MET A 1 -0.03 28.59 -20.89
CA MET A 1 -0.64 27.85 -19.76
C MET A 1 0.43 27.66 -18.70
N SER A 2 0.44 28.48 -17.66
CA SER A 2 1.42 28.36 -16.57
C SER A 2 1.21 27.03 -15.84
N THR A 3 2.19 26.14 -15.93
CA THR A 3 2.29 24.93 -15.11
C THR A 3 2.71 25.31 -13.71
N GLU A 4 1.83 26.01 -12.99
CA GLU A 4 2.07 26.40 -11.61
C GLU A 4 2.19 25.13 -10.75
N LYS A 5 3.43 24.81 -10.36
CA LYS A 5 3.73 23.63 -9.58
C LYS A 5 3.37 23.91 -8.13
N ARG A 6 2.62 23.00 -7.49
CA ARG A 6 2.39 23.07 -6.04
C ARG A 6 3.71 23.04 -5.29
N ARG A 7 3.79 23.86 -4.25
CA ARG A 7 4.91 23.89 -3.31
C ARG A 7 4.43 23.66 -1.89
N ASP A 8 5.31 23.16 -1.05
CA ASP A 8 5.10 23.11 0.39
C ASP A 8 5.53 24.43 1.07
N ASN A 9 5.31 24.53 2.39
CA ASN A 9 5.71 25.68 3.20
C ASN A 9 7.24 25.91 3.26
N LYS A 10 8.04 25.03 2.66
CA LYS A 10 9.50 25.11 2.55
C LYS A 10 9.95 25.32 1.09
N ASP A 11 9.04 25.78 0.22
CA ASP A 11 9.21 26.02 -1.21
C ASP A 11 9.63 24.81 -2.07
N ARG A 12 9.52 23.60 -1.52
CA ARG A 12 9.82 22.36 -2.27
C ARG A 12 8.64 22.03 -3.18
N ILE A 13 8.96 21.59 -4.40
CA ILE A 13 7.96 21.18 -5.38
C ILE A 13 7.32 19.86 -4.94
N LEU A 14 5.99 19.87 -4.85
CA LEU A 14 5.16 18.69 -4.60
C LEU A 14 4.80 18.01 -5.92
N ARG A 15 4.86 16.68 -5.94
CA ARG A 15 4.48 15.82 -7.06
C ARG A 15 2.97 15.74 -7.20
N THR A 16 2.50 15.19 -8.31
CA THR A 16 1.08 14.91 -8.54
C THR A 16 0.53 14.01 -7.44
N GLY A 17 -0.62 14.36 -6.87
CA GLY A 17 -1.21 13.64 -5.76
C GLY A 17 -0.66 14.04 -4.38
N GLU A 18 0.52 14.67 -4.30
CA GLU A 18 1.06 15.21 -3.05
C GLU A 18 0.40 16.55 -2.68
N SER A 19 0.18 16.77 -1.39
CA SER A 19 -0.32 18.01 -0.82
C SER A 19 0.20 18.18 0.61
N GLN A 20 0.31 19.42 1.09
CA GLN A 20 0.58 19.71 2.49
C GLN A 20 -0.69 20.21 3.18
N ARG A 21 -1.00 19.65 4.34
CA ARG A 21 -2.15 20.03 5.17
C ARG A 21 -1.80 21.24 6.06
N LYS A 22 -2.83 21.90 6.57
CA LYS A 22 -2.70 23.05 7.49
C LYS A 22 -1.91 22.74 8.77
N ASP A 23 -1.89 21.48 9.21
CA ASP A 23 -1.13 21.03 10.37
C ASP A 23 0.34 20.70 10.06
N GLY A 24 0.78 20.86 8.81
CA GLY A 24 2.14 20.58 8.35
C GLY A 24 2.38 19.14 7.89
N ARG A 25 1.40 18.23 8.02
CA ARG A 25 1.51 16.87 7.49
C ARG A 25 1.42 16.88 5.97
N TYR A 26 2.20 16.03 5.33
CA TYR A 26 2.05 15.72 3.93
C TYR A 26 0.97 14.65 3.74
N ALA A 27 0.24 14.77 2.64
CA ALA A 27 -0.78 13.83 2.21
C ALA A 27 -0.56 13.46 0.74
N TYR A 28 -0.64 12.17 0.44
CA TYR A 28 -0.60 11.64 -0.91
C TYR A 28 -1.96 11.03 -1.23
N LYS A 29 -2.62 11.55 -2.28
CA LYS A 29 -3.88 11.04 -2.82
C LYS A 29 -3.57 10.12 -4.00
N TYR A 30 -4.10 8.90 -3.96
CA TYR A 30 -4.04 7.97 -5.07
C TYR A 30 -5.41 7.33 -5.32
N VAL A 31 -5.62 6.82 -6.53
CA VAL A 31 -6.84 6.08 -6.90
C VAL A 31 -6.48 4.60 -6.92
N TYR A 32 -7.22 3.80 -6.15
CA TYR A 32 -7.05 2.35 -6.13
C TYR A 32 -7.88 1.68 -7.24
N SER A 33 -7.64 0.40 -7.53
CA SER A 33 -8.22 -0.39 -8.63
C SER A 33 -9.76 -0.35 -8.75
N PHE A 34 -10.49 -0.04 -7.67
CA PHE A 34 -11.94 0.14 -7.68
C PHE A 34 -12.42 1.60 -7.80
N GLY A 35 -11.55 2.51 -8.22
CA GLY A 35 -11.86 3.93 -8.42
C GLY A 35 -12.01 4.76 -7.14
N LYS A 36 -11.86 4.15 -5.96
CA LYS A 36 -11.95 4.86 -4.68
C LYS A 36 -10.63 5.57 -4.38
N ALA A 37 -10.73 6.88 -4.11
CA ALA A 37 -9.58 7.67 -3.69
C ALA A 37 -9.14 7.29 -2.27
N GLN A 38 -7.84 7.09 -2.09
CA GLN A 38 -7.20 6.81 -0.82
C GLN A 38 -6.19 7.90 -0.49
N PHE A 39 -5.96 8.08 0.80
CA PHE A 39 -5.03 9.09 1.32
C PHE A 39 -4.06 8.45 2.29
N VAL A 40 -2.77 8.74 2.08
CA VAL A 40 -1.70 8.37 3.00
C VAL A 40 -1.04 9.63 3.52
N TYR A 41 -0.64 9.61 4.79
CA TYR A 41 -0.10 10.76 5.48
C TYR A 41 1.31 10.48 6.01
N SER A 42 2.13 11.53 6.09
CA SER A 42 3.41 11.50 6.80
C SER A 42 3.79 12.89 7.29
N TRP A 43 4.60 12.97 8.36
CA TRP A 43 5.22 14.21 8.81
C TRP A 43 6.43 14.60 7.97
N LYS A 44 7.01 13.65 7.23
CA LYS A 44 8.21 13.82 6.42
C LYS A 44 7.86 13.70 4.95
N LEU A 45 8.39 14.59 4.10
CA LEU A 45 8.24 14.44 2.64
C LEU A 45 9.29 13.45 2.12
N VAL A 46 10.53 13.62 2.58
CA VAL A 46 11.73 12.83 2.21
C VAL A 46 12.28 12.15 3.47
N PRO A 47 12.93 10.97 3.39
CA PRO A 47 13.44 10.27 4.57
C PRO A 47 14.41 11.10 5.45
N THR A 48 15.09 12.08 4.84
CA THR A 48 16.05 12.97 5.51
C THR A 48 15.41 14.06 6.36
N ASP A 49 14.09 14.30 6.22
CA ASP A 49 13.38 15.28 7.03
C ASP A 49 13.31 14.83 8.50
N LYS A 50 13.24 15.77 9.43
CA LYS A 50 12.98 15.48 10.85
C LYS A 50 11.49 15.68 11.17
N PRO A 51 10.84 14.79 11.94
CA PRO A 51 9.47 15.01 12.38
C PRO A 51 9.40 16.21 13.34
N PRO A 52 8.25 16.92 13.42
CA PRO A 52 8.05 17.99 14.39
C PRO A 52 8.23 17.51 15.84
N LYS A 53 8.64 18.43 16.73
CA LYS A 53 8.87 18.13 18.15
C LYS A 53 7.65 17.44 18.77
N GLY A 54 7.87 16.29 19.42
CA GLY A 54 6.83 15.51 20.08
C GLY A 54 5.98 14.61 19.15
N LYS A 55 6.31 14.52 17.86
CA LYS A 55 5.69 13.55 16.94
C LYS A 55 6.57 12.31 16.79
N ARG A 56 5.91 11.15 16.67
CA ARG A 56 6.59 9.88 16.42
C ARG A 56 7.21 9.91 15.03
N ASP A 57 8.40 9.33 14.91
CA ASP A 57 9.02 9.13 13.61
C ASP A 57 8.25 8.09 12.81
N ASP A 58 8.14 8.32 11.50
CA ASP A 58 7.36 7.50 10.57
C ASP A 58 8.10 7.44 9.22
N ILE A 59 7.68 6.55 8.34
CA ILE A 59 8.18 6.45 6.97
C ILE A 59 7.82 7.75 6.22
N SER A 60 8.71 8.22 5.35
CA SER A 60 8.47 9.43 4.56
C SER A 60 7.31 9.24 3.57
N LEU A 61 6.70 10.35 3.15
CA LEU A 61 5.60 10.29 2.19
C LEU A 61 6.03 9.62 0.87
N ARG A 62 7.23 9.95 0.37
CA ARG A 62 7.74 9.41 -0.90
C ARG A 62 8.09 7.94 -0.85
N ASP A 63 8.56 7.44 0.30
CA ASP A 63 8.76 6.00 0.47
C ASP A 63 7.42 5.26 0.53
N LYS A 64 6.42 5.84 1.19
CA LYS A 64 5.04 5.30 1.19
C LYS A 64 4.44 5.33 -0.22
N GLU A 65 4.62 6.42 -0.97
CA GLU A 65 4.22 6.55 -2.37
C GLU A 65 4.86 5.43 -3.21
N LYS A 66 6.17 5.21 -3.08
CA LYS A 66 6.90 4.15 -3.80
C LYS A 66 6.36 2.76 -3.47
N ALA A 67 6.12 2.47 -2.19
CA ALA A 67 5.56 1.18 -1.79
C ALA A 67 4.15 0.96 -2.37
N ILE A 68 3.30 2.00 -2.37
CA ILE A 68 1.97 1.94 -2.97
C ILE A 68 2.06 1.72 -4.48
N GLN A 69 2.98 2.41 -5.17
CA GLN A 69 3.16 2.23 -6.60
C GLN A 69 3.60 0.81 -6.94
N ASN A 70 4.56 0.26 -6.20
CA ASN A 70 4.96 -1.14 -6.36
C ASN A 70 3.78 -2.10 -6.14
N ASP A 71 3.00 -1.90 -5.07
CA ASP A 71 1.82 -2.75 -4.80
C ASP A 71 0.79 -2.64 -5.94
N LEU A 72 0.58 -1.45 -6.51
CA LEU A 72 -0.34 -1.24 -7.64
C LEU A 72 0.18 -1.92 -8.92
N ASP A 73 1.48 -1.81 -9.19
CA ASP A 73 2.14 -2.44 -10.34
C ASP A 73 2.07 -3.98 -10.23
N ASP A 74 2.21 -4.51 -9.01
CA ASP A 74 2.06 -5.94 -8.69
C ASP A 74 0.59 -6.41 -8.64
N SER A 75 -0.38 -5.52 -8.93
CA SER A 75 -1.82 -5.80 -8.81
C SER A 75 -2.25 -6.29 -7.42
N ILE A 76 -1.52 -5.87 -6.38
CA ILE A 76 -1.81 -6.17 -4.97
C ILE A 76 -2.89 -5.21 -4.47
N ASP A 77 -3.83 -5.75 -3.71
CA ASP A 77 -4.87 -4.94 -3.08
C ASP A 77 -4.32 -4.11 -1.93
N THR A 78 -4.04 -2.84 -2.18
CA THR A 78 -3.49 -1.91 -1.19
C THR A 78 -4.47 -1.59 -0.06
N ILE A 79 -5.78 -1.74 -0.31
CA ILE A 79 -6.86 -1.52 0.67
C ILE A 79 -7.16 -2.83 1.40
N GLY A 80 -7.26 -3.90 0.63
CA GLY A 80 -7.58 -5.26 1.04
C GLY A 80 -6.37 -6.09 1.43
N LYS A 81 -5.28 -5.48 1.94
CA LYS A 81 -4.10 -6.16 2.55
C LYS A 81 -4.44 -7.14 3.70
N LYS A 82 -5.72 -7.45 3.92
CA LYS A 82 -6.28 -8.38 4.90
C LYS A 82 -6.45 -9.80 4.36
N MET A 83 -5.79 -10.19 3.26
CA MET A 83 -5.83 -11.59 2.82
C MET A 83 -4.59 -12.33 3.33
N THR A 84 -4.79 -13.27 4.24
CA THR A 84 -3.70 -14.14 4.72
C THR A 84 -3.28 -15.13 3.63
N VAL A 85 -2.06 -15.66 3.72
CA VAL A 85 -1.56 -16.71 2.79
C VAL A 85 -2.53 -17.89 2.74
N CYS A 86 -3.08 -18.30 3.88
CA CYS A 86 -4.10 -19.35 3.97
C CYS A 86 -5.39 -19.00 3.22
N GLN A 87 -5.88 -17.77 3.34
CA GLN A 87 -7.08 -17.31 2.64
C GLN A 87 -6.86 -17.24 1.12
N LEU A 88 -5.69 -16.74 0.68
CA LEU A 88 -5.30 -16.74 -0.73
C LEU A 88 -5.23 -18.17 -1.29
N TYR A 89 -4.60 -19.08 -0.56
CA TYR A 89 -4.45 -20.47 -0.96
C TYR A 89 -5.81 -21.19 -1.04
N ALA A 90 -6.70 -20.94 -0.10
CA ALA A 90 -8.08 -21.43 -0.16
C ALA A 90 -8.81 -20.91 -1.40
N LYS A 91 -8.73 -19.60 -1.70
CA LYS A 91 -9.35 -18.99 -2.90
C LYS A 91 -8.83 -19.61 -4.19
N LYS A 92 -7.51 -19.81 -4.31
CA LYS A 92 -6.87 -20.52 -5.45
C LYS A 92 -7.44 -21.92 -5.63
N ASN A 93 -7.62 -22.67 -4.54
CA ASN A 93 -8.13 -24.04 -4.60
C ASN A 93 -9.60 -24.10 -5.03
N VAL A 94 -10.41 -23.11 -4.63
CA VAL A 94 -11.82 -22.99 -5.07
C VAL A 94 -11.93 -22.70 -6.56
N LEU A 95 -10.99 -21.95 -7.14
CA LEU A 95 -10.98 -21.66 -8.58
C LEU A 95 -10.62 -22.89 -9.44
N ARG A 96 -9.87 -23.87 -8.88
CA ARG A 96 -9.41 -25.07 -9.59
C ARG A 96 -10.00 -26.35 -8.97
N LYS A 97 -11.30 -26.59 -9.14
CA LYS A 97 -12.03 -27.70 -8.52
C LYS A 97 -11.83 -29.05 -9.19
N ASN A 98 -11.65 -29.10 -10.51
CA ASN A 98 -11.51 -30.36 -11.24
C ASN A 98 -10.07 -30.90 -11.13
N ILE A 99 -9.80 -31.68 -10.07
CA ILE A 99 -8.48 -32.24 -9.78
C ILE A 99 -8.57 -33.68 -9.26
N ARG A 100 -7.48 -34.44 -9.47
CA ARG A 100 -7.34 -35.82 -8.96
C ARG A 100 -7.28 -35.86 -7.43
N LEU A 101 -7.66 -37.01 -6.85
CA LEU A 101 -7.71 -37.21 -5.40
C LEU A 101 -6.35 -36.97 -4.71
N ASN A 102 -5.25 -37.41 -5.32
CA ASN A 102 -3.90 -37.19 -4.77
C ASN A 102 -3.58 -35.70 -4.65
N THR A 103 -3.95 -34.91 -5.66
CA THR A 103 -3.79 -33.45 -5.63
C THR A 103 -4.65 -32.81 -4.54
N LYS A 104 -5.86 -33.35 -4.28
CA LYS A 104 -6.72 -32.86 -3.19
C LYS A 104 -6.09 -33.12 -1.82
N LYS A 105 -5.51 -34.31 -1.61
CA LYS A 105 -4.78 -34.67 -0.39
C LYS A 105 -3.54 -33.78 -0.18
N GLY A 106 -2.72 -33.60 -1.22
CA GLY A 106 -1.54 -32.73 -1.17
C GLY A 106 -1.92 -31.27 -0.86
N ARG A 107 -3.01 -30.77 -1.46
CA ARG A 107 -3.48 -29.42 -1.17
C ARG A 107 -3.90 -29.23 0.28
N HIS A 108 -4.62 -30.20 0.84
CA HIS A 108 -5.05 -30.20 2.23
C HIS A 108 -3.88 -30.30 3.21
N TYR A 109 -2.86 -31.11 2.87
CA TYR A 109 -1.63 -31.20 3.67
C TYR A 109 -0.89 -29.85 3.74
N LEU A 110 -0.71 -29.18 2.60
CA LEU A 110 -0.08 -27.85 2.57
C LEU A 110 -0.89 -26.82 3.38
N MET A 111 -2.23 -26.84 3.30
CA MET A 111 -3.07 -25.96 4.12
C MET A 111 -2.87 -26.19 5.63
N LYS A 112 -2.67 -27.43 6.06
CA LYS A 112 -2.37 -27.75 7.47
C LYS A 112 -1.02 -27.23 7.92
N ILE A 113 -0.01 -27.24 7.05
CA ILE A 113 1.31 -26.66 7.35
C ILE A 113 1.19 -25.14 7.49
N LEU A 114 0.58 -24.49 6.49
CA LEU A 114 0.40 -23.04 6.47
C LEU A 114 -0.43 -22.50 7.66
N ASN A 115 -1.32 -23.31 8.24
CA ASN A 115 -2.11 -22.94 9.42
C ASN A 115 -1.40 -23.21 10.77
N LYS A 116 -0.28 -23.93 10.76
CA LYS A 116 0.48 -24.25 11.98
C LYS A 116 1.61 -23.26 12.26
N GLU A 117 2.02 -22.51 11.25
CA GLU A 117 2.89 -21.33 11.37
C GLU A 117 2.07 -20.08 11.73
#